data_AF-F8Q8U0-F1
#
_entry.id   AF-F8Q8U0-F1
#
_cell.length_a   1.000
_cell.length_b   1.000
_cell.length_c   1.000
_cell.angle_alpha   90.00
_cell.angle_beta   90.00
_cell.angle_gamma   90.00
#
_symmetry.space_group_name_H-M   'P 1'
#
loop_
_entity.id
_entity.type
_entity.pdbx_description
1 polymer ?
#
loop_
_entity_poly.entity_id
_entity_poly.type
_entity_poly.pdbx_seq_one_letter_code
_entity_poly.pdbx_strand_id
1 'polypeptide(L)'
;SQDQYPHGATILGVIGGSDKTIVTRGTGNLEMHPTFFTLANINSEVRMKATSHAWMCKAIMPTPVFCDVHSEIQTLLEAWLWHRCMDIISCNLKHAAKYGQLAPDPHGVIRATFTPLVAWTADLPEQQLIACTSKSASP
;
A
#
# COMPACT_ATOMS: atom_id res chain seq x y z
N SER A 1 4.49 -15.52 -12.64
CA SER A 1 3.54 -16.28 -13.46
C SER A 1 2.71 -17.17 -12.54
N GLN A 2 1.46 -17.52 -12.89
CA GLN A 2 0.65 -18.49 -12.12
C GLN A 2 1.39 -19.82 -11.90
N ASP A 3 2.32 -20.16 -12.80
CA ASP A 3 3.15 -21.38 -12.76
C ASP A 3 4.08 -21.48 -11.54
N GLN A 4 4.23 -20.39 -10.77
CA GLN A 4 5.05 -20.37 -9.54
C GLN A 4 4.29 -20.86 -8.30
N TYR A 5 2.99 -21.11 -8.41
CA TYR A 5 2.15 -21.52 -7.30
C TYR A 5 1.70 -22.99 -7.42
N PRO A 6 1.40 -23.66 -6.30
CA PRO A 6 0.91 -25.04 -6.33
C PRO A 6 -0.31 -25.20 -7.24
N HIS A 7 -0.43 -26.37 -7.87
CA HIS A 7 -1.59 -26.67 -8.71
C HIS A 7 -2.89 -26.53 -7.91
N GLY A 8 -3.87 -25.83 -8.50
CA GLY A 8 -5.15 -25.54 -7.84
C GLY A 8 -5.13 -24.35 -6.87
N ALA A 9 -4.01 -23.63 -6.72
CA ALA A 9 -3.96 -22.40 -5.94
C ALA A 9 -4.61 -21.20 -6.68
N THR A 10 -5.13 -20.26 -5.89
CA THR A 10 -5.74 -19.01 -6.37
C THR A 10 -4.81 -17.84 -6.10
N ILE A 11 -4.63 -16.94 -7.07
CA ILE A 11 -3.99 -15.64 -6.84
C ILE A 11 -5.07 -14.59 -6.68
N LEU A 12 -5.02 -13.87 -5.54
CA LEU A 12 -5.87 -12.74 -5.25
C LEU A 12 -4.99 -11.50 -5.05
N GLY A 13 -4.69 -10.81 -6.15
CA GLY A 13 -3.80 -9.65 -6.12
C GLY A 13 -4.31 -8.54 -5.19
N VAL A 14 -3.39 -7.88 -4.50
CA VAL A 14 -3.66 -6.70 -3.66
C VAL A 14 -3.13 -5.47 -4.36
N ILE A 15 -3.95 -4.42 -4.40
CA ILE A 15 -3.56 -3.09 -4.88
C ILE A 15 -3.48 -2.18 -3.66
N GLY A 16 -2.33 -1.53 -3.48
CA GLY A 16 -2.15 -0.52 -2.44
C GLY A 16 -2.36 0.89 -2.98
N GLY A 17 -2.68 1.82 -2.10
CA GLY A 17 -2.69 3.23 -2.45
C GLY A 17 -2.41 4.12 -1.24
N SER A 18 -1.81 5.27 -1.51
CA SER A 18 -1.61 6.34 -0.55
C SER A 18 -2.18 7.63 -1.13
N ASP A 19 -2.65 8.50 -0.25
CA ASP A 19 -3.11 9.83 -0.64
C ASP A 19 -2.79 10.81 0.49
N LYS A 20 -1.85 11.72 0.27
CA LYS A 20 -1.50 12.76 1.24
C LYS A 20 -2.66 13.74 1.39
N THR A 21 -3.27 13.74 2.58
CA THR A 21 -4.41 14.60 2.90
C THR A 21 -4.04 15.63 3.97
N ILE A 22 -4.38 16.90 3.73
CA ILE A 22 -4.20 17.99 4.71
C ILE A 22 -5.38 17.94 5.68
N VAL A 23 -5.11 17.79 6.99
CA VAL A 23 -6.15 17.58 8.01
C VAL A 23 -6.68 18.89 8.59
N THR A 24 -5.83 19.90 8.74
CA THR A 24 -6.26 21.21 9.27
C THR A 24 -5.61 22.36 8.52
N ARG A 25 -6.45 23.19 7.88
CA ARG A 25 -6.07 24.54 7.42
C ARG A 25 -6.30 25.52 8.58
N GLY A 26 -5.29 25.77 9.40
CA GLY A 26 -5.32 26.92 10.34
C GLY A 26 -4.62 26.75 11.68
N THR A 27 -4.32 25.53 12.14
CA THR A 27 -3.77 25.30 13.49
C THR A 27 -2.72 24.19 13.55
N GLY A 28 -1.75 24.22 12.62
CA GLY A 28 -0.51 23.43 12.78
C GLY A 28 -0.11 22.51 11.63
N ASN A 29 -0.64 22.71 10.41
CA ASN A 29 -0.25 21.95 9.20
C ASN A 29 -0.09 20.44 9.47
N LEU A 30 -1.08 19.83 10.12
CA LEU A 30 -1.08 18.39 10.33
C LEU A 30 -1.46 17.71 9.00
N GLU A 31 -0.50 16.98 8.45
CA GLU A 31 -0.66 16.15 7.26
C GLU A 31 -0.92 14.71 7.72
N MET A 32 -1.88 14.04 7.09
CA MET A 32 -2.10 12.61 7.27
C MET A 32 -1.85 11.92 5.94
N HIS A 33 -1.15 10.80 6.00
CA HIS A 33 -0.90 9.95 4.84
C HIS A 33 -1.62 8.62 5.03
N PRO A 34 -2.95 8.56 4.84
CA PRO A 34 -3.67 7.31 4.85
C PRO A 34 -3.12 6.35 3.80
N THR A 35 -3.10 5.07 4.17
CA THR A 35 -2.73 3.95 3.29
C THR A 35 -3.90 3.01 3.18
N PHE A 36 -4.26 2.69 1.95
CA PHE A 36 -5.42 1.87 1.59
C PHE A 36 -4.99 0.61 0.87
N PHE A 37 -5.79 -0.45 1.02
CA PHE A 37 -5.67 -1.67 0.22
C PHE A 37 -7.02 -2.03 -0.40
N THR A 38 -6.96 -2.60 -1.60
CA THR A 38 -8.11 -3.20 -2.29
C THR A 38 -7.69 -4.49 -2.99
N LEU A 39 -8.67 -5.28 -3.41
CA LEU A 39 -8.44 -6.51 -4.16
C LEU A 39 -8.49 -6.24 -5.67
N ALA A 40 -7.54 -6.84 -6.40
CA ALA A 40 -7.41 -6.67 -7.83
C ALA A 40 -8.59 -7.27 -8.62
N ASN A 41 -9.29 -8.26 -8.04
CA ASN A 41 -10.45 -8.91 -8.64
C ASN A 41 -11.76 -8.11 -8.53
N ILE A 42 -11.79 -7.01 -7.78
CA ILE A 42 -12.93 -6.08 -7.77
C ILE A 42 -12.91 -5.29 -9.08
N ASN A 43 -14.04 -5.19 -9.78
CA ASN A 43 -14.12 -4.43 -11.02
C ASN A 43 -13.68 -2.96 -10.79
N SER A 44 -12.92 -2.38 -11.74
CA SER A 44 -12.39 -1.01 -11.61
C SER A 44 -13.48 0.03 -11.41
N GLU A 45 -14.62 -0.07 -12.09
CA GLU A 45 -15.76 0.84 -11.91
C GLU A 45 -16.35 0.74 -10.51
N VAL A 46 -16.33 -0.46 -9.91
CA VAL A 46 -16.74 -0.66 -8.52
C VAL A 46 -15.73 -0.02 -7.60
N ARG A 47 -14.42 -0.24 -7.82
CA ARG A 47 -13.36 0.38 -7.00
C ARG A 47 -13.40 1.91 -7.00
N MET A 48 -13.77 2.53 -8.12
CA MET A 48 -13.83 3.98 -8.26
C MET A 48 -15.09 4.61 -7.63
N LYS A 49 -16.12 3.82 -7.31
CA LYS A 49 -17.31 4.31 -6.61
C LYS A 49 -16.99 4.50 -5.14
N ALA A 50 -17.05 5.74 -4.65
CA ALA A 50 -16.83 6.07 -3.24
C ALA A 50 -17.75 5.28 -2.27
N THR A 51 -18.96 4.93 -2.71
CA THR A 51 -19.95 4.18 -1.94
C THR A 51 -19.73 2.67 -1.91
N SER A 52 -18.80 2.14 -2.71
CA SER A 52 -18.55 0.70 -2.79
C SER A 52 -17.82 0.13 -1.58
N HIS A 53 -17.16 0.99 -0.80
CA HIS A 53 -16.24 0.59 0.26
C HIS A 53 -15.19 -0.45 -0.20
N ALA A 54 -14.84 -0.43 -1.50
CA ALA A 54 -13.90 -1.38 -2.10
C ALA A 54 -12.44 -1.16 -1.65
N TRP A 55 -12.14 -0.01 -1.06
CA TRP A 55 -10.85 0.32 -0.48
C TRP A 55 -10.95 0.33 1.05
N MET A 56 -10.03 -0.39 1.70
CA MET A 56 -9.93 -0.44 3.15
C MET A 56 -8.75 0.42 3.60
N CYS A 57 -9.03 1.44 4.44
CA CYS A 57 -7.97 2.18 5.12
C CYS A 57 -7.30 1.27 6.16
N LYS A 58 -5.99 1.04 6.01
CA LYS A 58 -5.23 0.15 6.88
C LYS A 58 -4.44 0.91 7.94
N ALA A 59 -3.93 2.09 7.60
CA ALA A 59 -3.11 2.90 8.50
C ALA A 59 -3.08 4.36 8.06
N ILE A 60 -2.65 5.22 8.99
CA ILE A 60 -2.25 6.60 8.72
C ILE A 60 -0.76 6.65 9.00
N MET A 61 0.05 6.98 8.00
CA MET A 61 1.49 7.03 8.13
C MET A 61 1.95 8.27 8.90
N PRO A 62 2.96 8.14 9.76
CA PRO A 62 3.52 9.27 10.49
C PRO A 62 4.33 10.18 9.57
N THR A 63 4.23 11.50 9.79
CA THR A 63 5.00 12.55 9.11
C THR A 63 5.79 13.38 10.13
N PRO A 64 6.85 12.83 10.73
CA PRO A 64 7.64 13.58 11.68
C PRO A 64 8.52 14.61 10.99
N VAL A 65 8.76 15.72 11.68
CA VAL A 65 9.87 16.62 11.37
C VAL A 65 11.07 16.11 12.15
N PHE A 66 12.15 15.72 11.46
CA PHE A 66 13.38 15.33 12.15
C PHE A 66 14.19 16.60 12.43
N CYS A 67 14.50 16.84 13.71
CA CYS A 67 15.30 18.00 14.11
C CYS A 67 16.78 17.78 13.78
N ASP A 68 17.50 18.87 13.50
CA ASP A 68 18.96 18.90 13.38
C ASP A 68 19.57 18.00 12.28
N VAL A 69 18.82 17.75 11.20
CA VAL A 69 19.30 16.99 10.03
C VAL A 69 19.27 17.83 8.76
N HIS A 70 20.22 17.55 7.86
CA HIS A 70 20.23 18.15 6.53
C HIS A 70 19.05 17.65 5.69
N SER A 71 18.56 18.46 4.74
CA SER A 71 17.37 18.16 3.92
C SER A 71 17.46 16.86 3.12
N GLU A 72 18.66 16.48 2.69
CA GLU A 72 18.92 15.20 2.03
C GLU A 72 18.70 14.01 2.96
N ILE A 73 19.13 14.13 4.22
CA ILE A 73 18.96 13.10 5.26
C ILE A 73 17.51 13.03 5.73
N GLN A 74 16.80 14.17 5.78
CA GLN A 74 15.36 14.23 6.08
C GLN A 74 14.56 13.30 5.14
N THR A 75 14.80 13.40 3.82
CA THR A 75 14.10 12.58 2.82
C THR A 75 14.40 11.09 2.99
N LEU A 76 15.65 10.74 3.33
CA LEU A 76 16.04 9.35 3.61
C LEU A 76 15.34 8.79 4.86
N LEU A 77 15.30 9.57 5.94
CA LEU A 77 14.64 9.18 7.19
C LEU A 77 13.12 9.03 7.01
N GLU A 78 12.50 9.91 6.21
CA GLU A 78 11.09 9.78 5.81
C GLU A 78 10.84 8.48 5.03
N ALA A 79 11.68 8.16 4.04
CA ALA A 79 11.56 6.92 3.29
C ALA A 79 11.72 5.68 4.19
N TRP A 80 12.72 5.69 5.07
CA TRP A 80 12.97 4.60 6.02
C TRP A 80 11.79 4.39 6.96
N LEU A 81 11.25 5.48 7.53
CA LEU A 81 10.08 5.41 8.41
C LEU A 81 8.87 4.88 7.65
N TRP A 82 8.61 5.38 6.45
CA TRP A 82 7.51 4.91 5.61
C TRP A 82 7.61 3.40 5.34
N HIS A 83 8.79 2.93 4.88
CA HIS A 83 9.02 1.51 4.62
C HIS A 83 8.90 0.66 5.88
N ARG A 84 9.34 1.17 7.05
CA ARG A 84 9.20 0.46 8.32
C ARG A 84 7.73 0.34 8.74
N CYS A 85 6.95 1.41 8.62
CA CYS A 85 5.51 1.37 8.87
C CYS A 85 4.82 0.41 7.91
N MET A 86 5.16 0.46 6.62
CA MET A 86 4.64 -0.46 5.61
C MET A 86 4.93 -1.92 5.93
N ASP A 87 6.14 -2.24 6.38
CA ASP A 87 6.53 -3.59 6.80
C ASP A 87 5.64 -4.11 7.93
N ILE A 88 5.33 -3.26 8.92
CA ILE A 88 4.45 -3.60 10.04
C ILE A 88 3.02 -3.85 9.54
N ILE A 89 2.43 -2.90 8.80
CA ILE A 89 1.00 -2.98 8.45
C ILE A 89 0.69 -4.06 7.40
N SER A 90 1.70 -4.42 6.59
CA SER A 90 1.58 -5.43 5.54
C SER A 90 2.08 -6.81 5.96
N CYS A 91 2.51 -7.02 7.21
CA CYS A 91 3.07 -8.28 7.69
C CYS A 91 2.21 -9.50 7.31
N ASN A 92 0.89 -9.45 7.57
CA ASN A 92 -0.03 -10.54 7.23
C ASN A 92 -0.19 -10.72 5.71
N LEU A 93 -0.17 -9.63 4.93
CA LEU A 93 -0.22 -9.71 3.47
C LEU A 93 1.05 -10.33 2.90
N LYS A 94 2.22 -9.99 3.43
CA LYS A 94 3.50 -10.62 3.07
C LYS A 94 3.50 -12.11 3.41
N HIS A 95 2.96 -12.47 4.57
CA HIS A 95 2.81 -13.87 4.96
C HIS A 95 1.91 -14.63 3.98
N ALA A 96 0.72 -14.12 3.70
CA ALA A 96 -0.23 -14.73 2.77
C ALA A 96 0.28 -14.75 1.31
N ALA A 97 1.07 -13.76 0.89
CA ALA A 97 1.72 -13.75 -0.42
C ALA A 97 2.82 -14.82 -0.54
N LYS A 98 3.52 -15.13 0.56
CA LYS A 98 4.64 -16.08 0.56
C LYS A 98 4.20 -17.52 0.76
N TYR A 99 3.31 -17.76 1.72
CA TYR A 99 2.94 -19.12 2.15
C TYR A 99 1.53 -19.52 1.70
N GLY A 100 0.75 -18.56 1.20
CA GLY A 100 -0.67 -18.76 0.94
C GLY A 100 -1.46 -18.78 2.25
N GLN A 101 -2.77 -18.61 2.12
CA GLN A 101 -3.73 -18.80 3.20
C GLN A 101 -4.93 -19.57 2.67
N LEU A 102 -5.56 -20.40 3.51
CA LEU A 102 -6.81 -21.06 3.13
C LEU A 102 -7.92 -20.02 3.12
N ALA A 103 -8.51 -19.80 1.96
CA ALA A 103 -9.62 -18.89 1.77
C ALA A 103 -10.57 -19.43 0.68
N PRO A 104 -11.87 -19.08 0.74
CA PRO A 104 -12.79 -19.39 -0.34
C PRO A 104 -12.38 -18.64 -1.62
N ASP A 105 -12.38 -19.36 -2.74
CA ASP A 105 -12.30 -18.75 -4.06
C ASP A 105 -13.63 -18.02 -4.42
N PRO A 106 -13.72 -17.34 -5.56
CA PRO A 106 -14.96 -16.69 -5.99
C PRO A 106 -16.16 -17.64 -6.18
N HIS A 107 -15.95 -18.96 -6.22
CA HIS A 107 -16.97 -19.99 -6.29
C HIS A 107 -17.29 -20.62 -4.92
N GLY A 108 -16.68 -20.13 -3.84
CA GLY A 108 -16.87 -20.62 -2.47
C GLY A 108 -16.05 -21.86 -2.12
N VAL A 109 -15.14 -22.31 -3.00
CA VAL A 109 -14.29 -23.48 -2.75
C VAL A 109 -13.06 -23.05 -1.97
N ILE A 110 -12.79 -23.70 -0.84
CA ILE A 110 -11.59 -23.43 -0.05
C ILE A 110 -10.35 -23.89 -0.81
N ARG A 111 -9.43 -22.95 -1.08
CA ARG A 111 -8.15 -23.22 -1.75
C ARG A 111 -7.04 -22.43 -1.10
N ALA A 112 -5.79 -22.83 -1.38
CA ALA A 112 -4.64 -22.01 -1.07
C ALA A 112 -4.69 -20.73 -1.90
N THR A 113 -4.84 -19.59 -1.24
CA THR A 113 -4.97 -18.27 -1.85
C THR A 113 -3.75 -17.43 -1.50
N PHE A 114 -3.09 -16.89 -2.52
CA PHE A 114 -1.91 -16.05 -2.39
C PHE A 114 -2.28 -14.60 -2.70
N THR A 115 -1.80 -13.67 -1.87
CA THR A 115 -2.16 -12.25 -1.97
C THR A 115 -0.97 -11.35 -2.30
N PRO A 116 -0.32 -11.52 -3.47
CA PRO A 116 0.81 -10.67 -3.84
C PRO A 116 0.34 -9.22 -4.01
N LEU A 117 1.21 -8.26 -3.64
CA LEU A 117 1.04 -6.87 -4.04
C LEU A 117 1.29 -6.78 -5.55
N VAL A 118 0.30 -6.31 -6.32
CA VAL A 118 0.37 -6.27 -7.79
C VAL A 118 0.43 -4.86 -8.37
N ALA A 119 -0.01 -3.85 -7.62
CA ALA A 119 0.08 -2.46 -8.02
C ALA A 119 0.06 -1.52 -6.80
N TRP A 120 0.59 -0.32 -6.99
CA TRP A 120 0.46 0.78 -6.05
C TRP A 120 0.01 2.05 -6.77
N THR A 121 -1.02 2.72 -6.25
CA THR A 121 -1.52 3.99 -6.79
C THR A 121 -1.19 5.12 -5.84
N ALA A 122 -0.42 6.10 -6.32
CA ALA A 122 0.05 7.24 -5.55
C ALA A 122 0.40 8.39 -6.53
N ASP A 123 0.45 9.62 -6.02
CA ASP A 123 0.95 10.75 -6.81
C ASP A 123 2.47 10.68 -7.03
N LEU A 124 3.04 11.53 -7.90
CA LEU A 124 4.46 11.44 -8.24
C LEU A 124 5.40 11.61 -7.02
N PRO A 125 5.20 12.60 -6.12
CA PRO A 125 6.00 12.71 -4.91
C PRO A 125 5.97 11.45 -4.03
N GLU A 126 4.80 10.85 -3.84
CA GLU A 126 4.67 9.61 -3.09
C GLU A 126 5.31 8.42 -3.82
N GLN A 127 5.16 8.32 -5.14
CA GLN A 127 5.84 7.29 -5.93
C GLN A 127 7.36 7.38 -5.80
N GLN A 128 7.92 8.59 -5.78
CA GLN A 128 9.35 8.80 -5.55
C GLN A 128 9.79 8.37 -4.15
N LEU A 129 8.98 8.69 -3.12
CA LEU A 129 9.22 8.21 -1.74
C LEU A 129 9.22 6.67 -1.68
N ILE A 130 8.22 6.04 -2.29
CA ILE A 130 8.05 4.57 -2.31
C ILE A 130 9.18 3.88 -3.07
N ALA A 131 9.63 4.48 -4.17
CA ALA A 131 10.70 3.96 -5.00
C ALA A 131 12.10 4.27 -4.45
N CYS A 132 12.20 5.03 -3.36
CA CYS A 132 13.46 5.59 -2.85
C CYS A 132 14.24 6.38 -3.94
N THR A 133 13.56 7.09 -4.84
CA THR A 133 14.19 7.85 -5.92
C THR A 133 14.29 9.34 -5.58
N SER A 134 15.28 10.03 -6.17
CA SER A 134 15.45 11.47 -5.98
C SER A 134 14.32 12.24 -6.67
N LYS A 135 13.94 13.39 -6.10
CA LYS A 135 12.87 14.26 -6.62
C LYS A 135 13.10 14.76 -8.07
N SER A 136 14.33 14.66 -8.56
CA SER A 136 14.76 15.00 -9.92
C SER A 136 14.68 13.87 -10.95
N ALA A 137 14.30 12.65 -10.53
CA ALA A 137 14.12 11.53 -11.45
C ALA A 137 12.68 11.55 -12.00
N SER A 138 12.55 11.78 -13.31
CA SER A 138 11.34 11.43 -14.05
C SER A 138 11.33 9.91 -14.30
N PRO A 139 10.16 9.23 -14.28
CA PRO A 139 10.05 7.82 -14.66
C PRO A 139 10.62 7.54 -16.05
#